data_AF-A0A3D3FJ40-F1
#
_entry.id   AF-A0A3D3FJ40-F1
#
_cell.length_a   1.000
_cell.length_b   1.000
_cell.length_c   1.000
_cell.angle_alpha   90.00
_cell.angle_beta   90.00
_cell.angle_gamma   90.00
#
_symmetry.space_group_name_H-M   'P 1'
#
loop_
_entity.id
_entity.type
_entity.pdbx_description
1 polymer ?
#
loop_
_entity_poly.entity_id
_entity_poly.type
_entity_poly.pdbx_seq_one_letter_code
_entity_poly.pdbx_strand_id
1 'polypeptide(L)'
;MDTADKLALLADAAKYDASCSSSGSARENANGGIGNGAVGGVCHSWSADGRCISLLKVLLSNACAWDCAYCANRRSADVRRGAFEPEELVRLVIDFYKRNYIEGVFLSSGVVSCPDATMERLISVARTLRVRERFNGYIHLKVIPGASDILVNEAARWADRVSVNIELPSAASLARIAPDKTPQAIFGPMRTLARAGGFEPRRLIAEPRPLLEAPAPLLPARPRTSDAPGRRELSVHEARKDRTRNPGASVLPAGQTTQLVVGASPDSDAAILTLAENLYLAYDVRRVYYSAFVPVADDPRIPSLGRPPLLREHRLYQADWLFRFYGFTAAEILADGASLDDDLDPKSAWALRNLAFFPVDVNKAGYAELLRVPGIGPVSCSRILRARRSSSLRHDQLPALGVVMKRARAFVVCADKAADSGERTRALGDARILRALLADPVAARAPGEGERQLESDWRAGA
;
A
#
# COMPACT_ATOMS: atom_id res chain seq x y z
N MET A 1 35.50 -4.20 8.24
CA MET A 1 34.73 -3.86 7.02
C MET A 1 34.86 -2.38 6.80
N ASP A 2 35.25 -1.98 5.61
CA ASP A 2 35.26 -0.57 5.23
C ASP A 2 33.84 -0.06 4.90
N THR A 3 33.70 1.23 4.59
CA THR A 3 32.40 1.84 4.29
C THR A 3 31.75 1.26 3.03
N ALA A 4 32.52 0.91 2.02
CA ALA A 4 31.99 0.38 0.75
C ALA A 4 31.44 -1.04 0.93
N ASP A 5 32.18 -1.89 1.63
CA ASP A 5 31.76 -3.23 2.04
C ASP A 5 30.47 -3.18 2.87
N LYS A 6 30.41 -2.28 3.86
CA LYS A 6 29.22 -2.08 4.70
C LYS A 6 28.04 -1.61 3.87
N LEU A 7 28.24 -0.66 2.95
CA LEU A 7 27.18 -0.16 2.08
C LEU A 7 26.62 -1.28 1.22
N ALA A 8 27.47 -2.08 0.56
CA ALA A 8 27.02 -3.20 -0.25
C ALA A 8 26.19 -4.21 0.56
N LEU A 9 26.68 -4.60 1.74
CA LEU A 9 26.00 -5.55 2.63
C LEU A 9 24.66 -5.00 3.16
N LEU A 10 24.66 -3.76 3.64
CA LEU A 10 23.52 -3.17 4.34
C LEU A 10 22.47 -2.58 3.40
N ALA A 11 22.84 -2.22 2.18
CA ALA A 11 21.90 -1.89 1.11
C ALA A 11 21.17 -3.14 0.60
N ASP A 12 21.89 -4.25 0.38
CA ASP A 12 21.26 -5.52 -0.03
C ASP A 12 20.30 -6.01 1.06
N ALA A 13 20.72 -5.96 2.32
CA ALA A 13 19.86 -6.34 3.45
C ALA A 13 18.60 -5.45 3.58
N ALA A 14 18.65 -4.19 3.11
CA ALA A 14 17.52 -3.27 3.12
C ALA A 14 16.51 -3.53 2.00
N LYS A 15 16.81 -4.36 0.99
CA LYS A 15 15.93 -4.54 -0.18
C LYS A 15 14.51 -4.99 0.19
N TYR A 16 14.36 -5.75 1.27
CA TYR A 16 13.08 -6.29 1.77
C TYR A 16 12.17 -5.25 2.48
N ASP A 17 12.67 -4.05 2.79
CA ASP A 17 11.83 -2.96 3.31
C ASP A 17 11.08 -2.28 2.15
N ALA A 18 9.78 -2.49 2.03
CA ALA A 18 8.97 -1.85 0.99
C ALA A 18 8.69 -0.39 1.34
N SER A 19 9.50 0.51 0.81
CA SER A 19 9.31 1.97 0.92
C SER A 19 9.46 2.71 -0.41
N CYS A 20 10.12 2.09 -1.40
CA CYS A 20 10.49 2.67 -2.68
C CYS A 20 10.63 1.59 -3.77
N SER A 21 10.62 1.98 -5.03
CA SER A 21 10.91 1.14 -6.19
C SER A 21 12.42 1.09 -6.43
N SER A 22 13.01 -0.10 -6.50
CA SER A 22 14.43 -0.29 -6.88
C SER A 22 14.58 -0.43 -8.40
N SER A 23 15.67 0.07 -8.97
CA SER A 23 15.92 -0.03 -10.42
C SER A 23 16.25 -1.45 -10.90
N GLY A 24 16.60 -2.38 -10.00
CA GLY A 24 16.81 -3.81 -10.28
C GLY A 24 17.91 -4.13 -11.32
N SER A 25 18.72 -3.13 -11.72
CA SER A 25 19.71 -3.30 -12.78
C SER A 25 20.96 -4.02 -12.27
N ALA A 26 21.25 -5.17 -12.85
CA ALA A 26 22.46 -5.96 -12.59
C ALA A 26 23.45 -5.93 -13.77
N ARG A 27 23.33 -4.96 -14.68
CA ARG A 27 24.19 -4.87 -15.86
C ARG A 27 25.61 -4.48 -15.43
N GLU A 28 26.55 -5.38 -15.66
CA GLU A 28 27.97 -5.12 -15.47
C GLU A 28 28.48 -4.10 -16.52
N ASN A 29 29.34 -3.18 -16.07
CA ASN A 29 30.01 -2.25 -16.96
C ASN A 29 31.26 -2.92 -17.53
N ALA A 30 31.39 -2.99 -18.86
CA ALA A 30 32.55 -3.57 -19.54
C ALA A 30 33.68 -2.54 -19.68
N ASN A 31 34.93 -2.99 -19.55
CA ASN A 31 36.20 -2.25 -19.67
C ASN A 31 36.11 -0.87 -20.36
N GLY A 32 36.00 0.20 -19.57
CA GLY A 32 36.02 1.60 -20.04
C GLY A 32 34.66 2.17 -20.48
N GLY A 33 33.57 1.43 -20.31
CA GLY A 33 32.21 1.92 -20.53
C GLY A 33 31.77 2.96 -19.50
N ILE A 34 30.75 3.75 -19.84
CA ILE A 34 30.21 4.79 -18.98
C ILE A 34 28.99 4.27 -18.22
N GLY A 35 28.95 4.54 -16.92
CA GLY A 35 27.82 4.25 -16.05
C GLY A 35 27.84 2.85 -15.46
N ASN A 36 27.29 2.70 -14.25
CA ASN A 36 27.09 1.41 -13.61
C ASN A 36 25.67 1.36 -13.04
N GLY A 37 24.94 0.28 -13.31
CA GLY A 37 23.60 0.05 -12.76
C GLY A 37 23.61 -0.51 -11.34
N ALA A 38 24.78 -0.97 -10.84
CA ALA A 38 24.91 -1.57 -9.52
C ALA A 38 24.56 -0.58 -8.40
N VAL A 39 23.53 -0.92 -7.64
CA VAL A 39 22.86 -0.03 -6.69
C VAL A 39 23.59 -0.04 -5.33
N GLY A 40 24.35 1.02 -5.05
CA GLY A 40 24.87 1.34 -3.71
C GLY A 40 23.78 1.85 -2.76
N GLY A 41 22.66 1.13 -2.65
CA GLY A 41 21.52 1.49 -1.80
C GLY A 41 20.59 2.58 -2.33
N VAL A 42 20.79 3.14 -3.54
CA VAL A 42 19.90 4.19 -4.05
C VAL A 42 18.61 3.59 -4.65
N CYS A 43 17.44 3.98 -4.14
CA CYS A 43 16.13 3.63 -4.69
C CYS A 43 15.30 4.87 -5.04
N HIS A 44 14.19 4.69 -5.75
CA HIS A 44 13.31 5.78 -6.16
C HIS A 44 11.97 5.71 -5.44
N SER A 45 11.55 6.82 -4.85
CA SER A 45 10.24 6.99 -4.24
C SER A 45 9.46 8.10 -4.93
N TRP A 46 8.17 8.22 -4.66
CA TRP A 46 7.35 9.30 -5.18
C TRP A 46 6.88 10.20 -4.03
N SER A 47 7.13 11.50 -4.15
CA SER A 47 6.63 12.50 -3.21
C SER A 47 5.13 12.73 -3.40
N ALA A 48 4.51 13.44 -2.45
CA ALA A 48 3.05 13.67 -2.46
C ALA A 48 2.56 14.51 -3.65
N ASP A 49 3.47 15.26 -4.29
CA ASP A 49 3.24 16.06 -5.49
C ASP A 49 3.48 15.29 -6.81
N GLY A 50 3.79 13.99 -6.74
CA GLY A 50 4.01 13.15 -7.91
C GLY A 50 5.40 13.29 -8.54
N ARG A 51 6.40 13.87 -7.84
CA ARG A 51 7.79 13.82 -8.30
C ARG A 51 8.47 12.52 -7.87
N CYS A 52 9.29 11.98 -8.75
CA CYS A 52 10.21 10.89 -8.43
C CYS A 52 11.42 11.46 -7.69
N ILE A 53 11.77 10.89 -6.54
CA ILE A 53 12.91 11.29 -5.71
C ILE A 53 13.85 10.10 -5.48
N SER A 54 15.16 10.35 -5.50
CA SER A 54 16.16 9.33 -5.18
C SER A 54 16.48 9.30 -3.67
N LEU A 55 16.47 8.11 -3.07
CA LEU A 55 16.72 7.90 -1.64
C LEU A 55 17.88 6.94 -1.42
N LEU A 56 18.78 7.25 -0.49
CA LEU A 56 19.70 6.26 0.05
C LEU A 56 18.93 5.33 1.01
N LYS A 57 18.70 4.10 0.59
CA LYS A 57 18.06 3.04 1.37
C LYS A 57 19.13 2.09 1.89
N VAL A 58 19.37 2.16 3.20
CA VAL A 58 20.42 1.38 3.85
C VAL A 58 20.03 1.07 5.28
N LEU A 59 20.41 -0.11 5.77
CA LEU A 59 20.26 -0.43 7.18
C LEU A 59 21.39 0.19 8.00
N LEU A 60 21.07 0.71 9.19
CA LEU A 60 22.07 1.01 10.21
C LEU A 60 22.81 -0.27 10.61
N SER A 61 22.10 -1.40 10.76
CA SER A 61 22.67 -2.73 10.93
C SER A 61 21.74 -3.80 10.38
N ASN A 62 22.30 -4.88 9.85
CA ASN A 62 21.54 -6.08 9.55
C ASN A 62 21.58 -7.11 10.69
N ALA A 63 22.25 -6.83 11.81
CA ALA A 63 22.15 -7.65 13.02
C ALA A 63 20.77 -7.49 13.65
N CYS A 64 20.16 -8.60 14.07
CA CYS A 64 18.82 -8.59 14.62
C CYS A 64 18.68 -9.60 15.76
N ALA A 65 18.04 -9.19 16.85
CA ALA A 65 17.70 -10.04 17.98
C ALA A 65 16.44 -10.90 17.77
N TRP A 66 15.67 -10.62 16.70
CA TRP A 66 14.38 -11.27 16.42
C TRP A 66 14.49 -12.37 15.38
N ASP A 67 13.58 -13.33 15.45
CA ASP A 67 13.57 -14.53 14.62
C ASP A 67 12.34 -14.63 13.68
N CYS A 68 12.07 -13.55 12.94
CA CYS A 68 11.01 -13.54 11.93
C CYS A 68 11.33 -14.50 10.78
N ALA A 69 10.49 -15.52 10.56
CA ALA A 69 10.77 -16.60 9.61
C ALA A 69 10.88 -16.15 8.14
N TYR A 70 10.23 -15.04 7.78
CA TYR A 70 10.32 -14.45 6.43
C TYR A 70 11.59 -13.62 6.20
N CYS A 71 12.37 -13.30 7.24
CA CYS A 71 13.39 -12.27 7.20
C CYS A 71 14.81 -12.86 7.06
N ALA A 72 15.55 -12.43 6.03
CA ALA A 72 16.94 -12.82 5.83
C ALA A 72 17.87 -12.38 6.98
N ASN A 73 17.47 -11.32 7.70
CA ASN A 73 18.23 -10.75 8.79
C ASN A 73 17.86 -11.35 10.16
N ARG A 74 17.00 -12.38 10.23
CA ARG A 74 16.62 -13.02 11.50
C ARG A 74 17.83 -13.53 12.28
N ARG A 75 17.75 -13.59 13.61
CA ARG A 75 18.89 -13.99 14.46
C ARG A 75 19.45 -15.39 14.14
N SER A 76 18.59 -16.31 13.72
CA SER A 76 18.98 -17.69 13.38
C SER A 76 19.63 -17.83 12.00
N ALA A 77 19.62 -16.79 11.17
CA ALA A 77 20.25 -16.84 9.86
C ALA A 77 21.77 -16.66 9.99
N ASP A 78 22.51 -17.62 9.42
CA ASP A 78 23.96 -17.54 9.26
C ASP A 78 24.31 -16.67 8.05
N VAL A 79 24.32 -15.36 8.28
CA VAL A 79 24.65 -14.35 7.27
C VAL A 79 25.66 -13.37 7.83
N ARG A 80 26.51 -12.81 6.97
CA ARG A 80 27.48 -11.78 7.35
C ARG A 80 26.77 -10.60 8.00
N ARG A 81 27.20 -10.22 9.20
CA ARG A 81 26.61 -9.09 9.95
C ARG A 81 27.49 -7.86 9.90
N GLY A 82 26.86 -6.71 9.71
CA GLY A 82 27.50 -5.40 9.71
C GLY A 82 26.65 -4.35 10.40
N ALA A 83 27.32 -3.29 10.81
CA ALA A 83 26.69 -2.10 11.37
C ALA A 83 27.50 -0.87 10.98
N PHE A 84 26.79 0.22 10.74
CA PHE A 84 27.34 1.56 10.74
C PHE A 84 27.31 2.11 12.18
N GLU A 85 28.37 2.84 12.53
CA GLU A 85 28.24 3.81 13.62
C GLU A 85 27.39 4.99 13.14
N PRO A 86 26.56 5.63 13.99
CA PRO A 86 25.69 6.72 13.57
C PRO A 86 26.42 7.83 12.79
N GLU A 87 27.61 8.20 13.26
CA GLU A 87 28.45 9.22 12.62
C GLU A 87 28.95 8.77 11.22
N GLU A 88 29.24 7.49 11.04
CA GLU A 88 29.64 6.92 9.75
C GLU A 88 28.50 7.01 8.73
N LEU A 89 27.28 6.69 9.16
CA LEU A 89 26.10 6.77 8.30
C LEU A 89 25.73 8.22 7.96
N VAL A 90 25.87 9.16 8.92
CA VAL A 90 25.66 10.60 8.66
C VAL A 90 26.59 11.08 7.56
N ARG A 91 27.89 10.78 7.65
CA ARG A 91 28.87 11.17 6.63
C ARG A 91 28.52 10.59 5.27
N LEU A 92 28.16 9.31 5.22
CA LEU A 92 27.75 8.64 3.99
C LEU A 92 26.56 9.33 3.32
N VAL A 93 25.52 9.66 4.08
CA VAL A 93 24.34 10.38 3.57
C VAL A 93 24.74 11.73 2.99
N ILE A 94 25.56 12.51 3.72
CA ILE A 94 26.00 13.83 3.26
C ILE A 94 26.88 13.74 2.02
N ASP A 95 27.75 12.74 1.92
CA ASP A 95 28.61 12.55 0.75
C ASP A 95 27.79 12.18 -0.50
N PHE A 96 26.78 11.30 -0.35
CA PHE A 96 25.86 10.97 -1.44
C PHE A 96 25.05 12.20 -1.88
N TYR A 97 24.57 13.00 -0.92
CA TYR A 97 23.81 14.21 -1.21
C TYR A 97 24.66 15.27 -1.92
N LYS A 98 25.86 15.58 -1.41
CA LYS A 98 26.78 16.57 -2.03
C LYS A 98 27.21 16.21 -3.44
N ARG A 99 27.16 14.92 -3.79
CA ARG A 99 27.44 14.40 -5.14
C ARG A 99 26.20 14.29 -6.03
N ASN A 100 25.04 14.78 -5.57
CA ASN A 100 23.74 14.75 -6.25
C ASN A 100 23.24 13.33 -6.58
N TYR A 101 23.60 12.31 -5.80
CA TYR A 101 23.09 10.95 -5.99
C TYR A 101 21.73 10.73 -5.33
N ILE A 102 21.41 11.50 -4.29
CA ILE A 102 20.19 11.36 -3.50
C ILE A 102 19.55 12.71 -3.20
N GLU A 103 18.24 12.71 -3.04
CA GLU A 103 17.43 13.80 -2.47
C GLU A 103 16.99 13.51 -1.03
N GLY A 104 17.22 12.28 -0.55
CA GLY A 104 16.82 11.85 0.77
C GLY A 104 17.41 10.51 1.22
N VAL A 105 17.02 10.06 2.41
CA VAL A 105 17.46 8.80 3.02
C VAL A 105 16.29 8.04 3.62
N PHE A 106 16.31 6.71 3.47
CA PHE A 106 15.45 5.77 4.20
C PHE A 106 16.29 5.09 5.28
N LEU A 107 16.03 5.43 6.54
CA LEU A 107 16.71 4.92 7.73
C LEU A 107 15.94 3.75 8.34
N SER A 108 16.57 2.59 8.40
CA SER A 108 16.03 1.37 8.98
C SER A 108 17.15 0.58 9.67
N SER A 109 16.80 -0.48 10.40
CA SER A 109 17.76 -1.35 11.07
C SER A 109 17.12 -2.69 11.42
N GLY A 110 17.94 -3.73 11.51
CA GLY A 110 17.64 -4.85 12.39
C GLY A 110 17.64 -4.41 13.86
N VAL A 111 17.05 -5.23 14.74
CA VAL A 111 16.94 -4.91 16.17
C VAL A 111 18.24 -5.25 16.87
N VAL A 112 19.06 -4.24 17.15
CA VAL A 112 20.33 -4.40 17.86
C VAL A 112 20.07 -4.23 19.35
N SER A 113 20.31 -5.28 20.13
CA SER A 113 19.99 -5.36 21.55
C SER A 113 18.48 -5.31 21.85
N CYS A 114 17.85 -4.15 21.73
CA CYS A 114 16.41 -3.95 21.96
C CYS A 114 15.83 -2.84 21.06
N PRO A 115 14.49 -2.73 20.95
CA PRO A 115 13.83 -1.71 20.14
C PRO A 115 14.27 -0.28 20.47
N ASP A 116 14.32 0.07 21.76
CA ASP A 116 14.66 1.43 22.21
C ASP A 116 16.11 1.80 21.88
N ALA A 117 17.08 0.95 22.19
CA ALA A 117 18.48 1.19 21.87
C ALA A 117 18.73 1.32 20.35
N THR A 118 18.00 0.56 19.55
CA THR A 118 18.05 0.68 18.08
C THR A 118 17.48 2.02 17.64
N MET A 119 16.34 2.43 18.21
CA MET A 119 15.69 3.70 17.89
C MET A 119 16.53 4.91 18.29
N GLU A 120 17.18 4.89 19.46
CA GLU A 120 18.09 5.95 19.89
C GLU A 120 19.19 6.20 18.86
N ARG A 121 19.79 5.14 18.32
CA ARG A 121 20.82 5.26 17.26
C ARG A 121 20.24 5.83 15.96
N LEU A 122 19.09 5.35 15.51
CA LEU A 122 18.41 5.87 14.30
C LEU A 122 18.03 7.35 14.46
N ILE A 123 17.48 7.73 15.61
CA ILE A 123 17.11 9.10 15.95
C ILE A 123 18.36 9.98 16.01
N SER A 124 19.47 9.49 16.57
CA SER A 124 20.75 10.22 16.57
C SER A 124 21.20 10.57 15.16
N VAL A 125 21.09 9.65 14.20
CA VAL A 125 21.39 9.94 12.78
C VAL A 125 20.47 11.03 12.24
N ALA A 126 19.15 10.87 12.37
CA ALA A 126 18.17 11.84 11.84
C ALA A 126 18.33 13.23 12.47
N ARG A 127 18.48 13.31 13.79
CA ARG A 127 18.72 14.56 14.52
C ARG A 127 20.02 15.23 14.10
N THR A 128 21.10 14.46 13.94
CA THR A 128 22.39 14.99 13.51
C THR A 128 22.32 15.57 12.09
N LEU A 129 21.65 14.85 11.17
CA LEU A 129 21.39 15.34 9.81
C LEU A 129 20.63 16.68 9.85
N ARG A 130 19.57 16.79 10.65
CA ARG A 130 18.75 18.02 10.74
C ARG A 130 19.48 19.18 11.42
N VAL A 131 20.10 18.94 12.56
CA VAL A 131 20.63 20.01 13.43
C VAL A 131 22.06 20.41 13.06
N ARG A 132 22.96 19.44 12.93
CA ARG A 132 24.39 19.69 12.68
C ARG A 132 24.65 19.93 11.20
N GLU A 133 24.22 18.99 10.36
CA GLU A 133 24.48 19.04 8.92
C GLU A 133 23.50 19.97 8.18
N ARG A 134 22.42 20.41 8.84
CA ARG A 134 21.34 21.23 8.25
C ARG A 134 20.80 20.62 6.95
N PHE A 135 20.76 19.29 6.90
CA PHE A 135 20.23 18.53 5.78
C PHE A 135 18.72 18.75 5.72
N ASN A 136 18.24 19.36 4.64
CA ASN A 136 16.81 19.62 4.39
C ASN A 136 16.20 18.63 3.37
N GLY A 137 16.95 17.61 2.95
CA GLY A 137 16.44 16.55 2.09
C GLY A 137 15.47 15.63 2.83
N TYR A 138 14.82 14.73 2.08
CA TYR A 138 13.77 13.88 2.61
C TYR A 138 14.32 12.80 3.56
N ILE A 139 13.70 12.59 4.72
CA ILE A 139 14.04 11.52 5.68
C ILE A 139 12.81 10.66 5.91
N HIS A 140 12.90 9.38 5.55
CA HIS A 140 11.96 8.34 5.97
C HIS A 140 12.63 7.49 7.04
N LEU A 141 12.07 7.47 8.25
CA LEU A 141 12.58 6.66 9.36
C LEU A 141 11.63 5.49 9.67
N LYS A 142 12.15 4.26 9.71
CA LYS A 142 11.39 3.07 10.13
C LYS A 142 11.50 2.88 11.64
N VAL A 143 10.38 3.00 12.34
CA VAL A 143 10.28 2.69 13.77
C VAL A 143 10.30 1.18 13.99
N ILE A 144 11.08 0.76 14.99
CA ILE A 144 11.10 -0.63 15.45
C ILE A 144 9.88 -0.90 16.33
N PRO A 145 9.06 -1.94 16.04
CA PRO A 145 7.96 -2.31 16.92
C PRO A 145 8.41 -2.53 18.37
N GLY A 146 7.62 -2.06 19.32
CA GLY A 146 7.93 -2.12 20.76
C GLY A 146 8.77 -0.96 21.28
N ALA A 147 9.17 -0.01 20.42
CA ALA A 147 9.81 1.21 20.87
C ALA A 147 8.87 2.09 21.72
N SER A 148 9.44 2.77 22.72
CA SER A 148 8.70 3.64 23.62
C SER A 148 8.08 4.85 22.91
N ASP A 149 6.93 5.32 23.42
CA ASP A 149 6.22 6.46 22.85
C ASP A 149 7.07 7.74 22.80
N ILE A 150 8.01 7.90 23.74
CA ILE A 150 8.95 9.03 23.76
C ILE A 150 9.85 8.99 22.51
N LEU A 151 10.47 7.84 22.23
CA LEU A 151 11.34 7.67 21.07
C LEU A 151 10.57 7.73 19.76
N VAL A 152 9.34 7.20 19.72
CA VAL A 152 8.48 7.29 18.53
C VAL A 152 8.12 8.75 18.21
N ASN A 153 7.78 9.55 19.21
CA ASN A 153 7.55 10.98 19.02
C ASN A 153 8.82 11.73 18.60
N GLU A 154 9.97 11.38 19.17
CA GLU A 154 11.24 11.99 18.79
C GLU A 154 11.61 11.66 17.34
N ALA A 155 11.41 10.41 16.90
CA ALA A 155 11.57 10.03 15.50
C ALA A 155 10.66 10.84 14.57
N ALA A 156 9.39 11.07 14.96
CA ALA A 156 8.44 11.87 14.20
C ALA A 156 8.86 13.35 14.05
N ARG A 157 9.61 13.91 15.02
CA ARG A 157 10.11 15.29 14.95
C ARG A 157 11.22 15.48 13.92
N TRP A 158 12.05 14.47 13.71
CA TRP A 158 13.25 14.59 12.86
C TRP A 158 13.05 14.07 11.44
N ALA A 159 12.05 13.20 11.22
CA ALA A 159 11.75 12.59 9.92
C ALA A 159 10.57 13.29 9.21
N ASP A 160 10.56 13.24 7.88
CA ASP A 160 9.41 13.68 7.09
C ASP A 160 8.28 12.63 7.12
N ARG A 161 8.68 11.36 6.98
CA ARG A 161 7.81 10.18 7.01
C ARG A 161 8.32 9.18 8.02
N VAL A 162 7.40 8.54 8.74
CA VAL A 162 7.74 7.44 9.64
C VAL A 162 6.93 6.19 9.27
N SER A 163 7.53 5.01 9.37
CA SER A 163 6.82 3.75 9.15
C SER A 163 6.97 2.74 10.28
N VAL A 164 5.95 1.92 10.47
CA VAL A 164 5.96 0.75 11.37
C VAL A 164 5.48 -0.43 10.56
N ASN A 165 6.27 -1.50 10.45
CA ASN A 165 5.85 -2.68 9.69
C ASN A 165 4.98 -3.60 10.55
N ILE A 166 3.79 -3.92 10.05
CA ILE A 166 2.88 -4.91 10.66
C ILE A 166 3.24 -6.32 10.21
N GLU A 167 3.61 -6.45 8.93
CA GLU A 167 4.10 -7.66 8.25
C GLU A 167 3.01 -8.70 7.98
N LEU A 168 2.23 -9.07 9.00
CA LEU A 168 1.24 -10.15 8.90
C LEU A 168 -0.12 -9.68 9.39
N PRO A 169 -1.21 -10.03 8.71
CA PRO A 169 -2.51 -9.43 8.97
C PRO A 169 -3.20 -9.98 10.23
N SER A 170 -3.03 -11.27 10.56
CA SER A 170 -3.65 -11.87 11.74
C SER A 170 -2.67 -12.06 12.90
N ALA A 171 -3.18 -11.96 14.13
CA ALA A 171 -2.39 -12.21 15.34
C ALA A 171 -1.84 -13.64 15.40
N ALA A 172 -2.60 -14.62 14.89
CA ALA A 172 -2.18 -16.01 14.81
C ALA A 172 -0.98 -16.19 13.87
N SER A 173 -1.04 -15.60 12.66
CA SER A 173 0.10 -15.62 11.74
C SER A 173 1.30 -14.89 12.31
N LEU A 174 1.09 -13.74 12.96
CA LEU A 174 2.15 -12.98 13.60
C LEU A 174 2.87 -13.79 14.67
N ALA A 175 2.14 -14.39 15.61
CA ALA A 175 2.71 -15.20 16.68
C ALA A 175 3.51 -16.41 16.13
N ARG A 176 3.02 -17.03 15.06
CA ARG A 176 3.67 -18.18 14.44
C ARG A 176 4.94 -17.82 13.67
N ILE A 177 4.90 -16.77 12.84
CA ILE A 177 5.94 -16.45 11.86
C ILE A 177 6.94 -15.42 12.42
N ALA A 178 6.50 -14.49 13.25
CA ALA A 178 7.30 -13.42 13.82
C ALA A 178 7.09 -13.34 15.36
N PRO A 179 7.56 -14.37 16.10
CA PRO A 179 7.20 -14.56 17.51
C PRO A 179 7.65 -13.43 18.43
N ASP A 180 8.71 -12.70 18.08
CA ASP A 180 9.20 -11.56 18.86
C ASP A 180 8.37 -10.27 18.64
N LYS A 181 7.39 -10.28 17.74
CA LYS A 181 6.49 -9.15 17.46
C LYS A 181 5.10 -9.42 18.03
N THR A 182 4.58 -8.46 18.79
CA THR A 182 3.20 -8.51 19.31
C THR A 182 2.34 -7.43 18.65
N PRO A 183 1.00 -7.64 18.55
CA PRO A 183 0.10 -6.60 18.07
C PRO A 183 0.23 -5.29 18.86
N GLN A 184 0.43 -5.36 20.18
CA GLN A 184 0.61 -4.21 21.05
C GLN A 184 1.89 -3.43 20.69
N ALA A 185 3.00 -4.14 20.46
CA ALA A 185 4.27 -3.54 20.07
C ALA A 185 4.22 -2.86 18.69
N ILE A 186 3.31 -3.28 17.81
CA ILE A 186 3.12 -2.68 16.49
C ILE A 186 2.16 -1.49 16.56
N PHE A 187 0.96 -1.71 17.11
CA PHE A 187 -0.10 -0.71 17.11
C PHE A 187 0.12 0.41 18.14
N GLY A 188 0.94 0.19 19.18
CA GLY A 188 1.35 1.24 20.12
C GLY A 188 2.04 2.41 19.40
N PRO A 189 3.21 2.17 18.76
CA PRO A 189 3.90 3.17 17.95
C PRO A 189 3.01 3.81 16.87
N MET A 190 2.16 3.04 16.18
CA MET A 190 1.27 3.61 15.16
C MET A 190 0.23 4.58 15.74
N ARG A 191 -0.30 4.33 16.95
CA ARG A 191 -1.16 5.29 17.66
C ARG A 191 -0.41 6.57 18.00
N THR A 192 0.83 6.43 18.47
CA THR A 192 1.68 7.57 18.81
C THR A 192 1.99 8.42 17.58
N LEU A 193 2.32 7.78 16.45
CA LEU A 193 2.51 8.48 15.16
C LEU A 193 1.24 9.14 14.63
N ALA A 194 0.08 8.53 14.86
CA ALA A 194 -1.20 9.12 14.45
C ALA A 194 -1.42 10.44 15.18
N ARG A 195 -1.22 10.45 16.50
CA ARG A 195 -1.30 11.64 17.35
C ARG A 195 -0.25 12.68 16.97
N ALA A 196 0.97 12.25 16.68
CA ALA A 196 2.05 13.12 16.19
C ALA A 196 1.75 13.73 14.80
N GLY A 197 0.85 13.13 14.01
CA GLY A 197 0.30 13.69 12.78
C GLY A 197 -0.97 14.53 12.98
N GLY A 198 -1.34 14.81 14.24
CA GLY A 198 -2.53 15.55 14.62
C GLY A 198 -3.84 14.77 14.52
N PHE A 199 -3.80 13.45 14.32
CA PHE A 199 -4.98 12.59 14.20
C PHE A 199 -5.19 11.76 15.46
N GLU A 200 -6.38 11.80 16.06
CA GLU A 200 -6.69 10.93 17.21
C GLU A 200 -7.10 9.53 16.71
N PRO A 201 -6.29 8.49 17.00
CA PRO A 201 -6.55 7.15 16.51
C PRO A 201 -7.81 6.55 17.15
N ARG A 202 -8.52 5.73 16.37
CA ARG A 202 -9.69 4.98 16.85
C ARG A 202 -9.28 3.58 17.25
N ARG A 203 -9.98 2.97 18.21
CA ARG A 203 -9.79 1.54 18.49
C ARG A 203 -10.22 0.74 17.26
N LEU A 204 -9.36 -0.20 16.84
CA LEU A 204 -9.80 -1.30 15.98
C LEU A 204 -10.77 -2.13 16.81
N ILE A 205 -12.05 -2.09 16.46
CA ILE A 205 -13.01 -3.02 17.06
C ILE A 205 -12.74 -4.36 16.38
N ALA A 206 -12.13 -5.28 17.12
CA ALA A 206 -12.10 -6.68 16.74
C ALA A 206 -13.49 -7.26 17.06
N GLU A 207 -14.13 -7.82 16.05
CA GLU A 207 -15.39 -8.57 16.03
C GLU A 207 -16.67 -7.85 15.54
N PRO A 208 -17.48 -8.55 14.72
CA PRO A 208 -18.86 -8.17 14.46
C PRO A 208 -19.64 -8.25 15.78
N ARG A 209 -20.63 -7.36 15.96
CA ARG A 209 -21.61 -7.55 17.04
C ARG A 209 -22.12 -8.99 16.98
N PRO A 210 -22.06 -9.78 18.07
CA PRO A 210 -22.79 -11.02 18.10
C PRO A 210 -24.27 -10.67 17.90
N LEU A 211 -24.90 -11.31 16.92
CA LEU A 211 -26.36 -11.43 16.95
C LEU A 211 -26.64 -12.22 18.23
N LEU A 212 -26.97 -11.53 19.31
CA LEU A 212 -27.70 -12.16 20.40
C LEU A 212 -28.94 -12.74 19.75
N GLU A 213 -29.00 -14.06 19.60
CA GLU A 213 -30.25 -14.77 19.45
C GLU A 213 -31.06 -14.44 20.70
N ALA A 214 -31.92 -13.44 20.58
CA ALA A 214 -32.94 -13.21 21.59
C ALA A 214 -33.84 -14.45 21.59
N PRO A 215 -34.16 -15.04 22.75
CA PRO A 215 -35.16 -16.09 22.80
C PRO A 215 -36.45 -15.54 22.18
N ALA A 216 -37.05 -16.34 21.29
CA ALA A 216 -38.25 -15.94 20.56
C ALA A 216 -39.30 -15.39 21.54
N PRO A 217 -39.80 -14.16 21.34
CA PRO A 217 -40.81 -13.61 22.23
C PRO A 217 -42.09 -14.44 22.08
N LEU A 218 -42.63 -14.90 23.20
CA LEU A 218 -43.86 -15.69 23.31
C LEU A 218 -45.13 -14.91 22.92
N LEU A 219 -45.02 -13.73 22.30
CA LEU A 219 -46.14 -12.92 21.83
C LEU A 219 -45.77 -12.17 20.54
N PRO A 220 -46.69 -12.02 19.57
CA PRO A 220 -46.42 -11.29 18.34
C PRO A 220 -46.17 -9.81 18.65
N ALA A 221 -44.96 -9.34 18.34
CA ALA A 221 -44.57 -7.95 18.54
C ALA A 221 -45.29 -7.04 17.54
N ARG A 222 -45.89 -5.96 18.07
CA ARG A 222 -46.45 -4.82 17.31
C ARG A 222 -45.37 -4.21 16.38
N PRO A 223 -45.74 -3.65 15.21
CA PRO A 223 -44.78 -3.00 14.33
C PRO A 223 -44.12 -1.83 15.05
N ARG A 224 -42.79 -1.85 15.15
CA ARG A 224 -42.02 -0.71 15.65
C ARG A 224 -42.00 0.36 14.56
N THR A 225 -42.71 1.44 14.77
CA THR A 225 -42.45 2.71 14.10
C THR A 225 -41.15 3.31 14.65
N SER A 226 -40.30 3.82 13.76
CA SER A 226 -39.03 4.53 13.97
C SER A 226 -37.78 3.68 14.26
N ASP A 227 -37.21 3.08 13.20
CA ASP A 227 -35.75 2.90 13.11
C ASP A 227 -35.12 4.21 12.61
N ALA A 228 -34.18 4.74 13.39
CA ALA A 228 -33.29 5.80 12.96
C ALA A 228 -32.39 5.29 11.80
N PRO A 229 -32.01 6.13 10.82
CA PRO A 229 -31.26 5.68 9.66
C PRO A 229 -29.89 5.15 10.08
N GLY A 230 -29.60 3.90 9.71
CA GLY A 230 -28.30 3.26 9.93
C GLY A 230 -27.16 4.12 9.41
N ARG A 231 -26.13 4.33 10.24
CA ARG A 231 -24.89 4.97 9.81
C ARG A 231 -24.29 4.14 8.68
N ARG A 232 -24.33 4.67 7.45
CA ARG A 232 -23.58 4.14 6.31
C ARG A 232 -22.10 4.08 6.67
N GLU A 233 -21.49 2.92 6.51
CA GLU A 233 -20.06 2.74 6.70
C GLU A 233 -19.33 3.55 5.61
N LEU A 234 -18.54 4.55 6.02
CA LEU A 234 -17.86 5.46 5.09
C LEU A 234 -16.63 4.77 4.50
N SER A 235 -16.42 4.90 3.19
CA SER A 235 -15.18 4.47 2.55
C SER A 235 -13.98 5.29 3.04
N VAL A 236 -12.76 4.77 2.86
CA VAL A 236 -11.52 5.50 3.15
C VAL A 236 -11.48 6.86 2.44
N HIS A 237 -11.92 6.89 1.18
CA HIS A 237 -11.97 8.11 0.37
C HIS A 237 -12.87 9.19 1.00
N GLU A 238 -14.07 8.80 1.46
CA GLU A 238 -15.03 9.72 2.09
C GLU A 238 -14.55 10.15 3.47
N ALA A 239 -14.15 9.19 4.31
CA ALA A 239 -13.70 9.44 5.67
C ALA A 239 -12.45 10.34 5.75
N ARG A 240 -11.66 10.44 4.67
CA ARG A 240 -10.51 11.34 4.59
C ARG A 240 -10.88 12.79 4.27
N LYS A 241 -12.02 13.05 3.59
CA LYS A 241 -12.45 14.42 3.24
C LYS A 241 -12.86 15.22 4.48
N ASP A 242 -13.60 14.57 5.38
CA ASP A 242 -14.13 15.20 6.60
C ASP A 242 -13.23 14.96 7.82
N ARG A 243 -11.97 14.56 7.59
CA ARG A 243 -11.04 14.18 8.65
C ARG A 243 -10.51 15.42 9.35
N THR A 244 -10.82 15.54 10.64
CA THR A 244 -10.23 16.56 11.50
C THR A 244 -8.79 16.21 11.87
N ARG A 245 -7.92 17.22 11.87
CA ARG A 245 -6.55 17.14 12.39
C ARG A 245 -6.31 18.32 13.32
N ASN A 246 -5.55 18.13 14.38
CA ASN A 246 -5.02 19.21 15.20
C ASN A 246 -3.71 19.73 14.57
N PRO A 247 -3.70 20.91 13.93
CA PRO A 247 -2.49 21.42 13.28
C PRO A 247 -1.36 21.72 14.26
N GLY A 248 -1.69 22.12 15.51
CA GLY A 248 -0.71 22.44 16.54
C GLY A 248 0.00 21.22 17.15
N ALA A 249 -0.50 20.01 16.87
CA ALA A 249 0.11 18.75 17.30
C ALA A 249 0.90 18.04 16.17
N SER A 250 0.83 18.54 14.93
CA SER A 250 1.38 17.87 13.76
C SER A 250 2.88 18.15 13.62
N VAL A 251 3.71 17.19 14.03
CA VAL A 251 5.17 17.20 13.83
C VAL A 251 5.63 16.27 12.71
N LEU A 252 4.71 15.47 12.12
CA LEU A 252 5.01 14.50 11.07
C LEU A 252 4.43 14.93 9.72
N PRO A 253 5.19 15.64 8.86
CA PRO A 253 4.65 16.34 7.69
C PRO A 253 4.11 15.40 6.60
N ALA A 254 4.81 14.30 6.31
CA ALA A 254 4.41 13.35 5.27
C ALA A 254 3.55 12.19 5.82
N GLY A 255 3.25 12.19 7.13
CA GLY A 255 2.43 11.18 7.83
C GLY A 255 3.11 9.82 7.97
N GLN A 256 2.35 8.84 8.46
CA GLN A 256 2.87 7.49 8.71
C GLN A 256 2.51 6.49 7.59
N THR A 257 3.34 5.46 7.39
CA THR A 257 3.07 4.33 6.48
C THR A 257 3.34 2.99 7.15
N THR A 258 2.92 1.90 6.50
CA THR A 258 3.14 0.54 7.01
C THR A 258 3.31 -0.46 5.87
N GLN A 259 3.71 -1.68 6.19
CA GLN A 259 3.99 -2.76 5.23
C GLN A 259 3.38 -4.08 5.70
N LEU A 260 2.89 -4.87 4.74
CA LEU A 260 2.47 -6.26 4.86
C LEU A 260 3.24 -7.14 3.87
N VAL A 261 3.52 -8.38 4.28
CA VAL A 261 4.17 -9.41 3.48
C VAL A 261 3.11 -10.37 2.96
N VAL A 262 2.96 -10.44 1.64
CA VAL A 262 1.91 -11.19 0.95
C VAL A 262 2.42 -12.58 0.61
N GLY A 263 1.72 -13.61 1.10
CA GLY A 263 2.05 -15.01 0.84
C GLY A 263 2.97 -15.67 1.86
N ALA A 264 3.48 -14.94 2.86
CA ALA A 264 4.22 -15.56 3.97
C ALA A 264 3.31 -16.32 4.96
N SER A 265 2.00 -16.14 4.86
CA SER A 265 0.99 -16.75 5.72
C SER A 265 -0.24 -17.20 4.92
N PRO A 266 -1.09 -18.08 5.49
CA PRO A 266 -2.34 -18.50 4.85
C PRO A 266 -3.46 -17.45 4.94
N ASP A 267 -3.14 -16.22 5.37
CA ASP A 267 -4.16 -15.17 5.51
C ASP A 267 -4.77 -14.82 4.16
N SER A 268 -6.10 -14.66 4.14
CA SER A 268 -6.88 -14.38 2.95
C SER A 268 -6.73 -12.92 2.50
N ASP A 269 -7.06 -12.62 1.24
CA ASP A 269 -7.06 -11.22 0.77
C ASP A 269 -8.12 -10.40 1.50
N ALA A 270 -9.21 -11.03 1.94
CA ALA A 270 -10.18 -10.41 2.82
C ALA A 270 -9.57 -9.93 4.14
N ALA A 271 -8.82 -10.77 4.84
CA ALA A 271 -8.14 -10.37 6.06
C ALA A 271 -7.16 -9.21 5.83
N ILE A 272 -6.39 -9.27 4.73
CA ILE A 272 -5.41 -8.23 4.36
C ILE A 272 -6.10 -6.89 4.06
N LEU A 273 -7.12 -6.89 3.20
CA LEU A 273 -7.80 -5.67 2.76
C LEU A 273 -8.65 -5.06 3.87
N THR A 274 -9.33 -5.87 4.68
CA THR A 274 -10.05 -5.39 5.87
C THR A 274 -9.09 -4.75 6.87
N LEU A 275 -7.91 -5.35 7.09
CA LEU A 275 -6.89 -4.71 7.93
C LEU A 275 -6.41 -3.39 7.29
N ALA A 276 -6.10 -3.38 6.00
CA ALA A 276 -5.62 -2.18 5.30
C ALA A 276 -6.63 -1.02 5.38
N GLU A 277 -7.90 -1.27 5.10
CA GLU A 277 -8.98 -0.30 5.24
C GLU A 277 -9.04 0.27 6.66
N ASN A 278 -9.01 -0.61 7.66
CA ASN A 278 -9.01 -0.22 9.06
C ASN A 278 -7.78 0.63 9.45
N LEU A 279 -6.60 0.35 8.91
CA LEU A 279 -5.40 1.15 9.15
C LEU A 279 -5.56 2.58 8.62
N TYR A 280 -6.18 2.74 7.45
CA TYR A 280 -6.50 4.07 6.91
C TYR A 280 -7.52 4.82 7.76
N LEU A 281 -8.55 4.14 8.24
CA LEU A 281 -9.64 4.73 9.01
C LEU A 281 -9.25 5.05 10.45
N ALA A 282 -8.49 4.16 11.11
CA ALA A 282 -8.24 4.20 12.54
C ALA A 282 -6.85 4.75 12.93
N TYR A 283 -5.85 4.68 12.05
CA TYR A 283 -4.48 5.13 12.35
C TYR A 283 -3.97 6.27 11.46
N ASP A 284 -4.77 6.71 10.49
CA ASP A 284 -4.36 7.75 9.53
C ASP A 284 -3.05 7.41 8.78
N VAL A 285 -2.85 6.13 8.48
CA VAL A 285 -1.76 5.75 7.57
C VAL A 285 -1.99 6.42 6.22
N ARG A 286 -0.91 6.89 5.59
CA ARG A 286 -0.96 7.50 4.26
C ARG A 286 -0.96 6.44 3.17
N ARG A 287 -0.26 5.33 3.42
CA ARG A 287 -0.07 4.21 2.50
C ARG A 287 0.22 2.92 3.26
N VAL A 288 -0.37 1.83 2.79
CA VAL A 288 0.00 0.45 3.09
C VAL A 288 0.82 -0.08 1.91
N TYR A 289 1.99 -0.64 2.18
CA TYR A 289 2.81 -1.32 1.20
C TYR A 289 2.56 -2.82 1.28
N TYR A 290 2.32 -3.45 0.14
CA TYR A 290 2.27 -4.90 0.00
C TYR A 290 3.59 -5.34 -0.63
N SER A 291 4.20 -6.39 -0.11
CA SER A 291 5.42 -6.96 -0.66
C SER A 291 5.23 -8.46 -0.82
N ALA A 292 5.35 -8.98 -2.04
CA ALA A 292 5.32 -10.42 -2.27
C ALA A 292 6.43 -11.10 -1.47
N PHE A 293 6.07 -12.16 -0.76
CA PHE A 293 7.02 -12.95 0.00
C PHE A 293 8.05 -13.59 -0.95
N VAL A 294 9.32 -13.32 -0.68
CA VAL A 294 10.46 -13.96 -1.35
C VAL A 294 11.08 -14.94 -0.36
N PRO A 295 11.05 -16.25 -0.62
CA PRO A 295 11.73 -17.22 0.23
C PRO A 295 13.24 -16.95 0.26
N VAL A 296 13.77 -16.70 1.45
CA VAL A 296 15.21 -16.43 1.68
C VAL A 296 15.93 -17.61 2.34
N ALA A 297 15.17 -18.48 3.01
CA ALA A 297 15.61 -19.70 3.63
C ALA A 297 14.41 -20.61 3.85
N ASP A 298 14.65 -21.91 3.96
CA ASP A 298 13.61 -22.86 4.39
C ASP A 298 13.33 -22.69 5.88
N ASP A 299 12.05 -22.59 6.22
CA ASP A 299 11.58 -22.59 7.60
C ASP A 299 10.16 -23.18 7.68
N PRO A 300 9.87 -24.11 8.60
CA PRO A 300 8.57 -24.77 8.68
C PRO A 300 7.40 -23.84 9.06
N ARG A 301 7.69 -22.62 9.56
CA ARG A 301 6.67 -21.62 9.92
C ARG A 301 6.11 -20.89 8.69
N ILE A 302 6.77 -20.95 7.55
CA ILE A 302 6.35 -20.27 6.32
C ILE A 302 5.98 -21.30 5.24
N PRO A 303 5.04 -20.98 4.34
CA PRO A 303 4.71 -21.87 3.24
C PRO A 303 5.89 -21.96 2.26
N SER A 304 6.18 -23.17 1.79
CA SER A 304 7.08 -23.38 0.65
C SER A 304 6.38 -22.90 -0.63
N LEU A 305 6.68 -21.67 -1.03
CA LEU A 305 6.23 -21.11 -2.31
C LEU A 305 7.27 -21.40 -3.39
N GLY A 306 6.83 -21.90 -4.55
CA GLY A 306 7.72 -22.08 -5.71
C GLY A 306 8.18 -20.77 -6.34
N ARG A 307 7.45 -19.66 -6.11
CA ARG A 307 7.79 -18.32 -6.59
C ARG A 307 7.07 -17.23 -5.76
N PRO A 308 7.59 -15.98 -5.73
CA PRO A 308 6.89 -14.87 -5.11
C PRO A 308 5.50 -14.62 -5.75
N PRO A 309 4.44 -14.36 -4.96
CA PRO A 309 3.08 -14.19 -5.48
C PRO A 309 2.85 -12.76 -6.02
N LEU A 310 3.58 -12.37 -7.06
CA LEU A 310 3.58 -11.01 -7.62
C LEU A 310 2.21 -10.57 -8.14
N LEU A 311 1.44 -11.48 -8.74
CA LEU A 311 0.07 -11.17 -9.19
C LEU A 311 -0.85 -10.81 -8.00
N ARG A 312 -0.75 -11.57 -6.90
CA ARG A 312 -1.53 -11.31 -5.68
C ARG A 312 -1.15 -9.97 -5.05
N GLU A 313 0.15 -9.65 -4.98
CA GLU A 313 0.63 -8.33 -4.57
C GLU A 313 0.02 -7.23 -5.44
N HIS A 314 0.05 -7.40 -6.76
CA HIS A 314 -0.51 -6.43 -7.69
C HIS A 314 -2.02 -6.23 -7.50
N ARG A 315 -2.79 -7.30 -7.33
CA ARG A 315 -4.24 -7.26 -7.09
C ARG A 315 -4.58 -6.53 -5.79
N LEU A 316 -3.81 -6.73 -4.72
CA LEU A 316 -3.96 -6.01 -3.47
C LEU A 316 -3.70 -4.50 -3.63
N TYR A 317 -2.68 -4.10 -4.40
CA TYR A 317 -2.48 -2.68 -4.72
C TYR A 317 -3.62 -2.08 -5.54
N GLN A 318 -4.16 -2.82 -6.52
CA GLN A 318 -5.33 -2.37 -7.28
C GLN A 318 -6.55 -2.17 -6.36
N ALA A 319 -6.79 -3.09 -5.43
CA ALA A 319 -7.88 -2.98 -4.46
C ALA A 319 -7.67 -1.80 -3.49
N ASP A 320 -6.45 -1.62 -2.96
CA ASP A 320 -6.08 -0.48 -2.09
C ASP A 320 -6.34 0.88 -2.76
N TRP A 321 -6.05 0.96 -4.06
CA TRP A 321 -6.30 2.15 -4.86
C TRP A 321 -7.79 2.51 -4.92
N LEU A 322 -8.66 1.50 -5.03
CA LEU A 322 -10.11 1.69 -5.04
C LEU A 322 -10.62 2.24 -3.70
N PHE A 323 -10.07 1.81 -2.57
CA PHE A 323 -10.41 2.37 -1.25
C PHE A 323 -10.10 3.86 -1.17
N ARG A 324 -8.90 4.24 -1.60
CA ARG A 324 -8.35 5.59 -1.38
C ARG A 324 -8.92 6.63 -2.31
N PHE A 325 -9.24 6.25 -3.55
CA PHE A 325 -9.54 7.21 -4.62
C PHE A 325 -10.88 6.97 -5.31
N TYR A 326 -11.50 5.78 -5.15
CA TYR A 326 -12.74 5.43 -5.84
C TYR A 326 -13.94 5.30 -4.90
N GLY A 327 -13.73 5.32 -3.58
CA GLY A 327 -14.82 5.17 -2.61
C GLY A 327 -15.39 3.76 -2.54
N PHE A 328 -14.56 2.75 -2.82
CA PHE A 328 -14.88 1.36 -2.52
C PHE A 328 -14.61 1.05 -1.05
N THR A 329 -15.34 0.09 -0.48
CA THR A 329 -14.99 -0.56 0.80
C THR A 329 -14.39 -1.94 0.58
N ALA A 330 -13.69 -2.50 1.58
CA ALA A 330 -13.15 -3.87 1.48
C ALA A 330 -14.27 -4.88 1.21
N ALA A 331 -15.39 -4.74 1.92
CA ALA A 331 -16.57 -5.58 1.76
C ALA A 331 -17.15 -5.51 0.33
N GLU A 332 -17.19 -4.35 -0.30
CA GLU A 332 -17.63 -4.25 -1.70
C GLU A 332 -16.68 -4.99 -2.66
N ILE A 333 -15.36 -4.80 -2.50
CA ILE A 333 -14.37 -5.38 -3.41
C ILE A 333 -14.36 -6.90 -3.37
N LEU A 334 -14.50 -7.47 -2.18
CA LEU A 334 -14.42 -8.93 -1.97
C LEU A 334 -15.79 -9.61 -2.04
N ALA A 335 -16.87 -8.89 -1.74
CA ALA A 335 -18.19 -9.46 -1.48
C ALA A 335 -18.09 -10.61 -0.46
N ASP A 336 -18.65 -11.79 -0.76
CA ASP A 336 -18.58 -12.99 0.09
C ASP A 336 -17.29 -13.82 -0.13
N GLY A 337 -16.38 -13.36 -0.99
CA GLY A 337 -15.16 -14.08 -1.37
C GLY A 337 -14.00 -13.84 -0.40
N ALA A 338 -13.20 -14.88 -0.13
CA ALA A 338 -11.99 -14.77 0.68
C ALA A 338 -10.78 -14.20 -0.08
N SER A 339 -10.75 -14.35 -1.41
CA SER A 339 -9.60 -14.01 -2.26
C SER A 339 -10.01 -13.15 -3.45
N LEU A 340 -9.07 -12.35 -3.97
CA LEU A 340 -9.26 -11.59 -5.19
C LEU A 340 -9.22 -12.50 -6.43
N ASP A 341 -9.79 -12.00 -7.53
CA ASP A 341 -9.80 -12.70 -8.81
C ASP A 341 -8.42 -12.59 -9.49
N ASP A 342 -7.87 -13.71 -9.94
CA ASP A 342 -6.57 -13.75 -10.60
C ASP A 342 -6.63 -13.14 -12.01
N ASP A 343 -7.72 -13.35 -12.74
CA ASP A 343 -7.87 -12.93 -14.14
C ASP A 343 -8.36 -11.49 -14.28
N LEU A 344 -9.12 -11.01 -13.30
CA LEU A 344 -9.79 -9.71 -13.36
C LEU A 344 -9.21 -8.72 -12.36
N ASP A 345 -9.06 -7.47 -12.80
CA ASP A 345 -8.82 -6.38 -11.85
C ASP A 345 -10.02 -6.24 -10.88
N PRO A 346 -9.79 -5.83 -9.61
CA PRO A 346 -10.84 -5.79 -8.59
C PRO A 346 -12.09 -4.96 -8.97
N LYS A 347 -11.93 -3.91 -9.77
CA LYS A 347 -13.05 -3.06 -10.20
C LYS A 347 -13.88 -3.75 -11.28
N SER A 348 -13.22 -4.40 -12.23
CA SER A 348 -13.88 -5.23 -13.25
C SER A 348 -14.59 -6.43 -12.62
N ALA A 349 -13.94 -7.12 -11.67
CA ALA A 349 -14.55 -8.22 -10.92
C ALA A 349 -15.82 -7.76 -10.16
N TRP A 350 -15.76 -6.60 -9.49
CA TRP A 350 -16.93 -6.00 -8.86
C TRP A 350 -18.05 -5.71 -9.86
N ALA A 351 -17.73 -5.14 -11.02
CA ALA A 351 -18.74 -4.80 -12.02
C ALA A 351 -19.48 -6.04 -12.55
N LEU A 352 -18.79 -7.15 -12.76
CA LEU A 352 -19.41 -8.41 -13.21
C LEU A 352 -20.32 -9.05 -12.16
N ARG A 353 -20.05 -8.83 -10.86
CA ARG A 353 -20.95 -9.28 -9.79
C ARG A 353 -22.17 -8.38 -9.64
N ASN A 354 -22.10 -7.14 -10.13
CA ASN A 354 -23.11 -6.10 -9.95
C ASN A 354 -23.71 -5.64 -11.29
N LEU A 355 -24.01 -6.56 -12.20
CA LEU A 355 -24.52 -6.23 -13.53
C LEU A 355 -25.83 -5.40 -13.50
N ALA A 356 -26.65 -5.56 -12.46
CA ALA A 356 -27.87 -4.77 -12.25
C ALA A 356 -27.60 -3.25 -12.06
N PHE A 357 -26.36 -2.86 -11.71
CA PHE A 357 -25.96 -1.46 -11.63
C PHE A 357 -25.81 -0.80 -13.01
N PHE A 358 -25.72 -1.61 -14.07
CA PHE A 358 -25.39 -1.16 -15.42
C PHE A 358 -26.59 -1.30 -16.36
N PRO A 359 -26.65 -0.45 -17.41
CA PRO A 359 -25.66 0.55 -17.80
C PRO A 359 -25.78 1.88 -17.05
N VAL A 360 -24.66 2.58 -16.90
CA VAL A 360 -24.59 3.92 -16.31
C VAL A 360 -24.70 4.97 -17.42
N ASP A 361 -25.67 5.89 -17.30
CA ASP A 361 -25.83 7.01 -18.23
C ASP A 361 -24.81 8.11 -17.93
N VAL A 362 -23.80 8.29 -18.79
CA VAL A 362 -22.70 9.24 -18.56
C VAL A 362 -23.16 10.69 -18.50
N ASN A 363 -24.33 10.99 -19.07
CA ASN A 363 -24.90 12.34 -19.06
C ASN A 363 -25.70 12.64 -17.78
N LYS A 364 -26.07 11.61 -17.01
CA LYS A 364 -26.91 11.76 -15.81
C LYS A 364 -26.19 11.37 -14.51
N ALA A 365 -25.38 10.31 -14.53
CA ALA A 365 -24.80 9.70 -13.35
C ALA A 365 -23.92 10.64 -12.53
N GLY A 366 -23.95 10.54 -11.20
CA GLY A 366 -23.08 11.27 -10.30
C GLY A 366 -21.62 10.82 -10.37
N TYR A 367 -20.73 11.56 -9.69
CA TYR A 367 -19.29 11.24 -9.63
C TYR A 367 -19.03 9.81 -9.10
N ALA A 368 -19.70 9.43 -8.01
CA ALA A 368 -19.53 8.11 -7.40
C ALA A 368 -20.00 6.98 -8.33
N GLU A 369 -21.11 7.16 -9.04
CA GLU A 369 -21.64 6.16 -9.97
C GLU A 369 -20.72 5.96 -11.18
N LEU A 370 -20.21 7.06 -11.76
CA LEU A 370 -19.23 7.01 -12.85
C LEU A 370 -17.94 6.30 -12.42
N LEU A 371 -17.50 6.48 -11.18
CA LEU A 371 -16.33 5.80 -10.63
C LEU A 371 -16.52 4.29 -10.44
N ARG A 372 -17.74 3.76 -10.52
CA ARG A 372 -17.98 2.30 -10.48
C ARG A 372 -17.77 1.64 -11.85
N VAL A 373 -17.83 2.39 -12.95
CA VAL A 373 -17.69 1.88 -14.32
C VAL A 373 -16.24 1.47 -14.65
N PRO A 374 -15.97 0.21 -15.05
CA PRO A 374 -14.63 -0.20 -15.53
C PRO A 374 -14.11 0.70 -16.65
N GLY A 375 -12.84 1.10 -16.58
CA GLY A 375 -12.23 2.01 -17.57
C GLY A 375 -12.49 3.51 -17.37
N ILE A 376 -13.28 3.91 -16.36
CA ILE A 376 -13.40 5.31 -15.92
C ILE A 376 -12.64 5.51 -14.60
N GLY A 377 -11.67 6.43 -14.57
CA GLY A 377 -10.94 6.83 -13.36
C GLY A 377 -11.33 8.23 -12.85
N PRO A 378 -10.77 8.71 -11.72
CA PRO A 378 -11.05 10.03 -11.14
C PRO A 378 -10.88 11.18 -12.12
N VAL A 379 -9.81 11.15 -12.93
CA VAL A 379 -9.53 12.18 -13.94
C VAL A 379 -10.59 12.15 -15.04
N SER A 380 -10.86 10.98 -15.62
CA SER A 380 -11.88 10.81 -16.67
C SER A 380 -13.28 11.17 -16.16
N CYS A 381 -13.61 10.80 -14.93
CA CYS A 381 -14.86 11.15 -14.27
C CYS A 381 -15.03 12.67 -14.14
N SER A 382 -14.01 13.38 -13.64
CA SER A 382 -14.02 14.85 -13.57
C SER A 382 -14.16 15.50 -14.95
N ARG A 383 -13.50 14.95 -15.97
CA ARG A 383 -13.61 15.42 -17.37
C ARG A 383 -15.01 15.20 -17.94
N ILE A 384 -15.63 14.05 -17.69
CA ILE A 384 -17.03 13.74 -18.07
C ILE A 384 -17.99 14.75 -17.45
N LEU A 385 -17.92 14.93 -16.12
CA LEU A 385 -18.79 15.86 -15.41
C LEU A 385 -18.63 17.30 -15.91
N ARG A 386 -17.41 17.72 -16.24
CA ARG A 386 -17.15 19.04 -16.79
C ARG A 386 -17.74 19.18 -18.20
N ALA A 387 -17.47 18.22 -19.08
CA ALA A 387 -17.83 18.29 -20.49
C ALA A 387 -19.35 18.24 -20.71
N ARG A 388 -20.05 17.39 -19.95
CA ARG A 388 -21.51 17.23 -20.10
C ARG A 388 -22.35 18.45 -19.71
N ARG A 389 -21.73 19.45 -19.06
CA ARG A 389 -22.39 20.74 -18.76
C ARG A 389 -22.58 21.60 -20.00
N SER A 390 -21.76 21.40 -21.02
CA SER A 390 -21.80 22.20 -22.26
C SER A 390 -22.56 21.50 -23.37
N SER A 391 -22.47 20.18 -23.45
CA SER A 391 -23.19 19.39 -24.46
C SER A 391 -23.40 17.96 -23.97
N SER A 392 -24.45 17.30 -24.44
CA SER A 392 -24.65 15.88 -24.15
C SER A 392 -23.55 15.05 -24.82
N LEU A 393 -22.88 14.22 -24.02
CA LEU A 393 -21.78 13.38 -24.45
C LEU A 393 -22.28 12.17 -25.24
N ARG A 394 -21.57 11.87 -26.32
CA ARG A 394 -21.73 10.71 -27.18
C ARG A 394 -20.59 9.70 -26.98
N HIS A 395 -20.77 8.47 -27.47
CA HIS A 395 -19.79 7.39 -27.29
C HIS A 395 -18.40 7.71 -27.90
N ASP A 396 -18.37 8.36 -29.07
CA ASP A 396 -17.14 8.73 -29.78
C ASP A 396 -16.29 9.79 -29.05
N GLN A 397 -16.89 10.54 -28.13
CA GLN A 397 -16.20 11.59 -27.37
C GLN A 397 -15.52 11.07 -26.10
N LEU A 398 -15.93 9.91 -25.58
CA LEU A 398 -15.41 9.36 -24.32
C LEU A 398 -13.90 9.04 -24.32
N PRO A 399 -13.29 8.49 -25.39
CA PRO A 399 -11.84 8.28 -25.45
C PRO A 399 -11.03 9.56 -25.23
N ALA A 400 -11.47 10.68 -25.82
CA ALA A 400 -10.79 11.98 -25.67
C ALA A 400 -10.85 12.51 -24.23
N LEU A 401 -11.82 12.06 -23.43
CA LEU A 401 -11.92 12.36 -22.01
C LEU A 401 -11.07 11.43 -21.14
N GLY A 402 -10.37 10.46 -21.75
CA GLY A 402 -9.53 9.48 -21.05
C GLY A 402 -10.29 8.25 -20.56
N VAL A 403 -11.46 7.94 -21.15
CA VAL A 403 -12.18 6.69 -20.85
C VAL A 403 -11.59 5.54 -21.64
N VAL A 404 -11.27 4.43 -20.96
CA VAL A 404 -10.79 3.21 -21.61
C VAL A 404 -11.98 2.42 -22.16
N MET A 405 -12.38 2.73 -23.39
CA MET A 405 -13.59 2.16 -24.00
C MET A 405 -13.53 0.64 -24.18
N LYS A 406 -12.33 0.03 -24.26
CA LYS A 406 -12.20 -1.43 -24.25
C LYS A 406 -12.85 -2.06 -23.02
N ARG A 407 -12.81 -1.38 -21.87
CA ARG A 407 -13.42 -1.83 -20.60
C ARG A 407 -14.80 -1.21 -20.38
N ALA A 408 -15.01 0.06 -20.75
CA ALA A 408 -16.21 0.81 -20.39
C ALA A 408 -17.43 0.54 -21.29
N ARG A 409 -17.24 0.17 -22.56
CA ARG A 409 -18.32 0.17 -23.58
C ARG A 409 -19.56 -0.64 -23.18
N ALA A 410 -19.38 -1.77 -22.49
CA ALA A 410 -20.49 -2.63 -22.07
C ALA A 410 -21.28 -2.06 -20.88
N PHE A 411 -20.73 -1.08 -20.17
CA PHE A 411 -21.23 -0.59 -18.88
C PHE A 411 -21.82 0.82 -18.95
N VAL A 412 -21.75 1.51 -20.10
CA VAL A 412 -22.18 2.91 -20.22
C VAL A 412 -23.23 3.10 -21.31
N VAL A 413 -24.06 4.13 -21.15
CA VAL A 413 -24.91 4.69 -22.22
C VAL A 413 -24.68 6.19 -22.34
N CYS A 414 -24.82 6.69 -23.56
CA CYS A 414 -24.56 8.07 -23.98
C CYS A 414 -25.78 8.65 -24.73
N ALA A 415 -25.68 9.87 -25.26
CA ALA A 415 -26.81 10.54 -25.95
C ALA A 415 -27.26 9.83 -27.25
N ASP A 416 -26.35 9.13 -27.92
CA ASP A 416 -26.50 8.39 -29.17
C ASP A 416 -27.20 7.01 -29.01
N LYS A 417 -28.12 6.91 -28.04
CA LYS A 417 -28.76 5.72 -27.42
C LYS A 417 -29.30 4.57 -28.31
N ALA A 418 -29.18 4.58 -29.64
CA ALA A 418 -29.93 3.67 -30.52
C ALA A 418 -29.12 2.59 -31.27
N ALA A 419 -27.81 2.73 -31.52
CA ALA A 419 -27.13 1.87 -32.50
C ALA A 419 -26.56 0.54 -31.96
N ASP A 420 -26.49 0.35 -30.64
CA ASP A 420 -25.67 -0.70 -30.04
C ASP A 420 -26.37 -1.36 -28.83
N SER A 421 -27.70 -1.44 -28.89
CA SER A 421 -28.54 -2.14 -27.91
C SER A 421 -28.44 -3.66 -28.05
N GLY A 422 -28.39 -4.20 -29.27
CA GLY A 422 -28.35 -5.65 -29.51
C GLY A 422 -27.06 -6.33 -29.04
N GLU A 423 -25.90 -5.72 -29.28
CA GLU A 423 -24.59 -6.27 -28.89
C GLU A 423 -24.31 -6.05 -27.39
N ARG A 424 -24.69 -4.89 -26.82
CA ARG A 424 -24.64 -4.65 -25.36
C ARG A 424 -25.59 -5.54 -24.58
N THR A 425 -26.85 -5.70 -24.99
CA THR A 425 -27.79 -6.57 -24.27
C THR A 425 -27.31 -8.02 -24.30
N ARG A 426 -26.68 -8.48 -25.40
CA ARG A 426 -26.02 -9.80 -25.43
C ARG A 426 -24.80 -9.87 -24.52
N ALA A 427 -23.93 -8.85 -24.53
CA ALA A 427 -22.73 -8.83 -23.68
C ALA A 427 -23.10 -8.76 -22.19
N LEU A 428 -24.01 -7.87 -21.79
CA LEU A 428 -24.55 -7.79 -20.42
C LEU A 428 -25.35 -9.05 -20.02
N GLY A 429 -25.92 -9.76 -21.00
CA GLY A 429 -26.59 -11.04 -20.78
C GLY A 429 -25.66 -12.24 -20.64
N ASP A 430 -24.37 -12.13 -21.01
CA ASP A 430 -23.40 -13.20 -20.93
C ASP A 430 -22.12 -12.77 -20.18
N ALA A 431 -22.09 -13.13 -18.89
CA ALA A 431 -20.96 -12.86 -18.01
C ALA A 431 -19.62 -13.45 -18.51
N ARG A 432 -19.64 -14.52 -19.33
CA ARG A 432 -18.41 -15.11 -19.89
C ARG A 432 -17.78 -14.21 -20.94
N ILE A 433 -18.60 -13.63 -21.81
CA ILE A 433 -18.14 -12.67 -22.82
C ILE A 433 -17.53 -11.45 -22.13
N LEU A 434 -18.20 -10.89 -21.13
CA LEU A 434 -17.67 -9.74 -20.39
C LEU A 434 -16.38 -10.07 -19.63
N ARG A 435 -16.30 -11.25 -19.00
CA ARG A 435 -15.06 -11.70 -18.35
C ARG A 435 -13.90 -11.76 -19.34
N ALA A 436 -14.11 -12.33 -20.52
CA ALA A 436 -13.06 -12.39 -21.55
C ALA A 436 -12.62 -11.00 -22.05
N LEU A 437 -13.55 -10.04 -22.14
CA LEU A 437 -13.25 -8.67 -22.55
C LEU A 437 -12.47 -7.88 -21.49
N LEU A 438 -12.73 -8.17 -20.21
CA LEU A 438 -12.13 -7.48 -19.06
C LEU A 438 -10.89 -8.18 -18.50
N ALA A 439 -10.65 -9.43 -18.90
CA ALA A 439 -9.48 -10.20 -18.50
C ALA A 439 -8.21 -9.39 -18.68
N ASP A 440 -7.41 -9.35 -17.62
CA ASP A 440 -6.18 -8.59 -17.57
C ASP A 440 -5.15 -9.28 -18.48
N PRO A 441 -4.64 -8.61 -19.54
CA PRO A 441 -3.62 -9.21 -20.39
C PRO A 441 -2.34 -9.57 -19.62
N VAL A 442 -2.11 -8.99 -18.44
CA VAL A 442 -1.01 -9.37 -17.55
C VAL A 442 -1.20 -10.77 -16.97
N ALA A 443 -2.43 -11.16 -16.61
CA ALA A 443 -2.75 -12.50 -16.14
C ALA A 443 -2.65 -13.55 -17.27
N ALA A 444 -2.86 -13.11 -18.52
CA ALA A 444 -2.80 -13.96 -19.72
C ALA A 444 -1.39 -14.17 -20.30
N ARG A 445 -0.36 -13.45 -19.81
CA ARG A 445 1.03 -13.59 -20.29
C ARG A 445 1.76 -14.69 -19.50
N ALA A 446 2.64 -15.42 -20.18
CA ALA A 446 3.48 -16.43 -19.56
C ALA A 446 4.23 -15.84 -18.34
N PRO A 447 4.40 -16.61 -17.26
CA PRO A 447 4.98 -16.11 -16.02
C PRO A 447 6.39 -15.53 -16.28
N GLY A 448 6.58 -14.24 -15.94
CA GLY A 448 7.84 -13.49 -16.06
C GLY A 448 7.87 -12.35 -17.10
N GLU A 449 6.91 -12.25 -18.02
CA GLU A 449 6.82 -11.13 -18.98
C GLU A 449 5.77 -10.08 -18.59
N GLY A 450 4.67 -10.49 -17.95
CA GLY A 450 3.66 -9.56 -17.40
C GLY A 450 4.21 -8.70 -16.26
N GLU A 451 5.11 -9.25 -15.44
CA GLU A 451 5.61 -8.64 -14.20
C GLU A 451 6.55 -7.44 -14.43
N ARG A 452 7.34 -7.46 -15.52
CA ARG A 452 8.23 -6.33 -15.90
C ARG A 452 7.48 -5.13 -16.48
N GLN A 453 6.35 -5.38 -17.14
CA GLN A 453 5.48 -4.31 -17.66
C GLN A 453 4.62 -3.68 -16.56
N LEU A 454 4.16 -4.47 -15.58
CA LEU A 454 3.41 -4.00 -14.41
C LEU A 454 4.14 -2.91 -13.62
N GLU A 455 5.47 -3.03 -13.49
CA GLU A 455 6.31 -2.02 -12.85
C GLU A 455 6.41 -0.73 -13.69
N SER A 456 6.31 -0.84 -15.02
CA SER A 456 6.36 0.28 -15.97
C SER A 456 5.01 1.01 -16.07
N ASP A 457 3.89 0.27 -16.14
CA ASP A 457 2.54 0.84 -16.24
C ASP A 457 2.12 1.51 -14.92
N TRP A 458 2.65 1.04 -13.78
CA TRP A 458 2.53 1.70 -12.48
C TRP A 458 3.28 3.05 -12.43
N ARG A 459 4.45 3.17 -13.07
CA ARG A 459 5.22 4.42 -13.15
C ARG A 459 4.55 5.50 -14.01
N ALA A 460 3.66 5.10 -14.92
CA ALA A 460 2.97 6.03 -15.83
C ALA A 460 1.63 6.56 -15.29
N GLY A 461 1.10 5.98 -14.21
CA GLY A 461 -0.23 6.28 -13.67
C GLY A 461 -0.29 6.75 -12.20
N ALA A 462 0.86 6.94 -11.55
CA ALA A 462 0.97 7.45 -10.18
C ALA A 462 1.04 8.98 -10.13
#